data_AF-A0A6V7KNJ2-F1
#
_entry.id   AF-A0A6V7KNJ2-F1
#
_cell.length_a   1.000
_cell.length_b   1.000
_cell.length_c   1.000
_cell.angle_alpha   90.00
_cell.angle_beta   90.00
_cell.angle_gamma   90.00
#
_symmetry.space_group_name_H-M   'P 1'
#
loop_
_entity.id
_entity.type
_entity.pdbx_description
1 polymer ?
#
loop_
_entity_poly.entity_id
_entity_poly.type
_entity_poly.pdbx_seq_one_letter_code
_entity_poly.pdbx_strand_id
1 'polypeptide(L)'
;ALHQEIAAHKRIIEAVSEKANALSQSSQGQTDTMDTVASVSKRYAQLVDASHQAIKNLEKLMEIFQQFHDLQKAYQDYQKQQWDRLGSYTDYSGNKAALQARLVRVVEIQDGQGEGEHKLTVLEEHVKQNASSLPPRSQESMERDVSNL
;
A
#
# COMPACT_ATOMS: atom_id res chain seq x y z
N ALA A 1 6.11 4.56 16.99
CA ALA A 1 7.14 4.85 18.01
C ALA A 1 7.84 6.18 17.73
N LEU A 2 8.65 6.29 16.66
CA LEU A 2 9.46 7.50 16.37
C LEU A 2 8.67 8.82 16.33
N HIS A 3 7.50 8.85 15.69
CA HIS A 3 6.69 10.07 15.66
C HIS A 3 6.23 10.54 17.04
N GLN A 4 5.85 9.59 17.91
CA GLN A 4 5.44 9.89 19.28
C GLN A 4 6.62 10.39 20.11
N GLU A 5 7.82 9.85 19.89
CA GLU A 5 9.05 10.36 20.51
C GLU A 5 9.33 11.80 20.08
N ILE A 6 9.21 12.11 18.79
CA ILE A 6 9.33 13.49 18.28
C ILE A 6 8.27 14.39 18.94
N ALA A 7 7.00 13.97 18.98
CA ALA A 7 5.92 14.73 19.60
C ALA A 7 6.15 14.98 21.10
N ALA A 8 6.75 14.03 21.82
CA ALA A 8 7.04 14.16 23.25
C ALA A 8 8.01 15.32 23.58
N HIS A 9 8.88 15.70 22.64
CA HIS A 9 9.83 16.81 22.83
C HIS A 9 9.18 18.19 22.77
N LYS A 10 7.89 18.29 22.36
CA LYS A 10 7.17 19.56 22.24
C LYS A 10 7.26 20.43 23.50
N ARG A 11 7.01 19.84 24.67
CA ARG A 11 7.04 20.55 25.96
C ARG A 11 8.42 21.10 26.30
N ILE A 12 9.49 20.40 25.91
CA ILE A 12 10.86 20.86 26.14
C ILE A 12 11.16 22.07 25.26
N ILE A 13 10.75 22.03 23.99
CA ILE A 13 10.91 23.14 23.04
C ILE A 13 10.14 24.38 23.50
N GLU A 14 8.89 24.20 23.95
CA GLU A 14 8.06 25.28 24.50
C GLU A 14 8.69 25.90 25.76
N ALA A 15 9.15 25.07 26.70
CA ALA A 15 9.78 25.55 27.93
C ALA A 15 11.11 26.30 27.67
N VAL A 16 11.91 25.83 26.72
CA VAL A 16 13.15 26.52 26.31
C VAL A 16 12.83 27.85 25.64
N SER A 17 11.79 27.90 24.81
CA SER A 17 11.33 29.12 24.14
C SER A 17 10.82 30.17 25.13
N GLU A 18 10.03 29.74 26.12
CA GLU A 18 9.52 30.60 27.19
C GLU A 18 10.65 31.17 28.06
N LYS A 19 11.63 30.34 28.44
CA LYS A 19 12.81 30.79 29.20
C LYS A 19 13.65 31.78 28.41
N ALA A 20 13.87 31.54 27.13
CA ALA A 20 14.60 32.46 26.27
C ALA A 20 13.87 33.81 26.18
N ASN A 21 12.54 33.80 26.03
CA ASN A 21 11.72 35.02 25.99
C ASN A 21 11.78 35.80 27.30
N ALA A 22 11.77 35.12 28.44
CA ALA A 22 11.94 35.79 29.74
C ALA A 22 13.32 36.45 29.87
N LEU A 23 14.39 35.77 29.39
CA LEU A 23 15.76 36.28 29.43
C LEU A 23 16.00 37.48 28.52
N SER A 24 15.36 37.53 27.34
CA SER A 24 15.47 38.67 26.42
C SER A 24 14.80 39.94 26.96
N GLN A 25 13.77 39.79 27.80
CA GLN A 25 13.10 40.90 28.49
C GLN A 25 13.93 41.43 29.67
N SER A 26 14.74 40.58 30.32
CA SER A 26 15.53 40.95 31.51
C SER A 26 16.95 41.46 31.20
N SER A 27 17.48 41.18 30.00
CA SER A 27 18.89 41.36 29.67
C SER A 27 19.08 42.04 28.31
N GLN A 28 19.62 43.27 28.28
CA GLN A 28 19.99 43.94 27.03
C GLN A 28 21.21 43.22 26.40
N GLY A 29 21.01 42.46 25.31
CA GLY A 29 22.12 41.96 24.47
C GLY A 29 22.14 40.47 24.07
N GLN A 30 21.10 39.67 24.30
CA GLN A 30 21.09 38.23 23.97
C GLN A 30 20.38 37.85 22.65
N THR A 31 20.56 38.63 21.59
CA THR A 31 19.95 38.35 20.28
C THR A 31 20.32 36.96 19.74
N ASP A 32 21.57 36.53 19.92
CA ASP A 32 22.05 35.21 19.48
C ASP A 32 21.29 34.02 20.13
N THR A 33 20.85 34.18 21.38
CA THR A 33 20.09 33.15 22.11
C THR A 33 18.66 33.04 21.59
N MET A 34 18.04 34.18 21.24
CA MET A 34 16.73 34.21 20.58
C MET A 34 16.77 33.53 19.22
N ASP A 35 17.77 33.85 18.41
CA ASP A 35 17.91 33.30 17.06
C ASP A 35 18.15 31.79 17.07
N THR A 36 18.96 31.30 18.02
CA THR A 36 19.18 29.85 18.20
C THR A 36 17.93 29.12 18.63
N VAL A 37 17.17 29.66 19.58
CA VAL A 37 15.91 29.08 20.06
C VAL A 37 14.83 29.06 18.97
N ALA A 38 14.73 30.14 18.18
CA ALA A 38 13.84 30.20 17.02
C ALA A 38 14.24 29.17 15.95
N SER A 39 15.54 29.02 15.67
CA SER A 39 16.07 28.02 14.73
C SER A 39 15.76 26.59 15.18
N VAL A 40 15.97 26.27 16.46
CA VAL A 40 15.65 24.96 17.04
C VAL A 40 14.16 24.67 16.96
N SER A 41 13.30 25.65 17.30
CA SER A 41 11.85 25.51 17.23
C SER A 41 11.37 25.29 15.80
N LYS A 42 11.96 25.99 14.82
CA LYS A 42 11.68 25.79 13.39
C LYS A 42 12.06 24.39 12.94
N ARG A 43 13.26 23.91 13.29
CA ARG A 43 13.71 22.54 12.96
C ARG A 43 12.82 21.48 13.59
N TYR A 44 12.37 21.71 14.81
CA TYR A 44 11.40 20.84 15.48
C TYR A 44 10.08 20.74 14.71
N ALA A 45 9.48 21.89 14.36
CA ALA A 45 8.24 21.93 13.60
C ALA A 45 8.38 21.20 12.25
N GLN A 46 9.48 21.47 11.52
CA GLN A 46 9.79 20.78 10.26
C GLN A 46 9.92 19.26 10.44
N LEU A 47 10.54 18.80 11.53
CA LEU A 47 10.68 17.38 11.83
C LEU A 47 9.33 16.73 12.15
N VAL A 48 8.47 17.41 12.91
CA VAL A 48 7.10 16.96 13.19
C VAL A 48 6.30 16.82 11.90
N ASP A 49 6.36 17.82 11.02
CA ASP A 49 5.63 17.83 9.75
C ASP A 49 6.15 16.73 8.80
N ALA A 50 7.47 16.61 8.66
CA ALA A 50 8.09 15.56 7.85
C ALA A 50 7.72 14.16 8.36
N SER A 51 7.70 13.98 9.69
CA SER A 51 7.32 12.71 10.30
C SER A 51 5.84 12.37 10.07
N HIS A 52 4.93 13.34 10.18
CA HIS A 52 3.52 13.15 9.82
C HIS A 52 3.34 12.79 8.34
N GLN A 53 4.04 13.50 7.45
CA GLN A 53 3.94 13.24 6.02
C GLN A 53 4.46 11.84 5.67
N ALA A 54 5.53 11.39 6.32
CA ALA A 54 6.04 10.04 6.16
C ALA A 54 5.02 8.98 6.60
N ILE A 55 4.31 9.19 7.72
CA ILE A 55 3.23 8.28 8.17
C ILE A 55 2.13 8.21 7.12
N LYS A 56 1.62 9.35 6.64
CA LYS A 56 0.55 9.38 5.62
C LYS A 56 0.96 8.65 4.34
N ASN A 57 2.22 8.83 3.92
CA ASN A 57 2.75 8.15 2.74
C ASN A 57 2.82 6.63 2.97
N LEU A 58 3.25 6.18 4.15
CA LEU A 58 3.30 4.76 4.50
C LEU A 58 1.89 4.15 4.57
N GLU A 59 0.91 4.85 5.14
CA GLU A 59 -0.49 4.42 5.18
C GLU A 59 -1.06 4.25 3.76
N LYS A 60 -0.83 5.22 2.88
CA LYS A 60 -1.22 5.13 1.47
C LYS A 60 -0.58 3.93 0.78
N LEU A 61 0.73 3.73 0.97
CA LEU A 61 1.43 2.59 0.39
C LEU A 61 0.87 1.27 0.91
N MET A 62 0.61 1.16 2.22
CA MET A 62 0.03 -0.03 2.83
C MET A 62 -1.34 -0.36 2.24
N GLU A 63 -2.18 0.65 2.01
CA GLU A 63 -3.47 0.47 1.34
C GLU A 63 -3.32 -0.07 -0.09
N ILE A 64 -2.39 0.48 -0.87
CA ILE A 64 -2.08 0.01 -2.23
C ILE A 64 -1.61 -1.46 -2.19
N PHE A 65 -0.68 -1.82 -1.30
CA PHE A 65 -0.20 -3.21 -1.18
C PHE A 65 -1.31 -4.17 -0.75
N GLN A 66 -2.17 -3.75 0.19
CA GLN A 66 -3.28 -4.57 0.66
C GLN A 66 -4.27 -4.85 -0.48
N GLN A 67 -4.70 -3.82 -1.20
CA GLN A 67 -5.62 -3.97 -2.33
C GLN A 67 -5.01 -4.83 -3.44
N PHE A 68 -3.72 -4.65 -3.75
CA PHE A 68 -3.01 -5.49 -4.70
C PHE A 68 -3.05 -6.98 -4.29
N HIS A 69 -2.74 -7.28 -3.02
CA HIS A 69 -2.72 -8.64 -2.52
C HIS A 69 -4.12 -9.29 -2.54
N ASP A 70 -5.15 -8.53 -2.18
CA ASP A 70 -6.53 -9.01 -2.20
C ASP A 70 -7.00 -9.32 -3.63
N LEU A 71 -6.68 -8.47 -4.60
CA LEU A 71 -6.97 -8.69 -6.02
C LEU A 71 -6.20 -9.88 -6.59
N GLN A 72 -4.91 -9.99 -6.28
CA GLN A 72 -4.07 -11.12 -6.69
C GLN A 72 -4.61 -12.44 -6.14
N LYS A 73 -4.96 -12.47 -4.85
CA LYS A 73 -5.54 -13.64 -4.21
C LYS A 73 -6.88 -14.03 -4.83
N ALA A 74 -7.75 -13.06 -5.09
CA ALA A 74 -9.04 -13.32 -5.74
C ALA A 74 -8.87 -13.94 -7.14
N TYR A 75 -7.86 -13.52 -7.91
CA TYR A 75 -7.54 -14.12 -9.19
C TYR A 75 -6.97 -15.54 -9.05
N GLN A 76 -6.04 -15.77 -8.12
CA GLN A 76 -5.46 -17.10 -7.85
C GLN A 76 -6.50 -18.11 -7.36
N ASP A 77 -7.39 -17.70 -6.45
CA ASP A 77 -8.48 -18.53 -5.95
C ASP A 77 -9.43 -18.91 -7.09
N TYR A 78 -9.75 -17.96 -7.97
CA TYR A 78 -10.53 -18.22 -9.18
C TYR A 78 -9.84 -19.25 -10.09
N GLN A 79 -8.56 -19.05 -10.42
CA GLN A 79 -7.80 -19.99 -11.25
C GLN A 79 -7.82 -21.40 -10.66
N LYS A 80 -7.53 -21.51 -9.36
CA LYS A 80 -7.55 -22.79 -8.64
C LYS A 80 -8.91 -23.46 -8.73
N GLN A 81 -10.00 -22.72 -8.48
CA GLN A 81 -11.35 -23.25 -8.60
C GLN A 81 -11.65 -23.77 -10.01
N GLN A 82 -11.24 -23.05 -11.05
CA GLN A 82 -11.43 -23.51 -12.44
C GLN A 82 -10.59 -24.76 -12.74
N TRP A 83 -9.34 -24.82 -12.27
CA TRP A 83 -8.48 -26.00 -12.43
C TRP A 83 -9.03 -27.24 -11.71
N ASP A 84 -9.48 -27.09 -10.46
CA ASP A 84 -10.08 -28.17 -9.68
C ASP A 84 -11.35 -28.68 -10.37
N ARG A 85 -12.19 -27.77 -10.87
CA ARG A 85 -13.40 -28.11 -11.62
C ARG A 85 -13.08 -28.82 -12.94
N LEU A 86 -12.11 -28.33 -13.70
CA LEU A 86 -11.67 -28.95 -14.96
C LEU A 86 -11.08 -30.35 -14.72
N GLY A 87 -10.27 -30.51 -13.67
CA GLY A 87 -9.68 -31.78 -13.27
C GLY A 87 -10.74 -32.88 -13.06
N SER A 88 -11.93 -32.51 -12.57
CA SER A 88 -13.06 -33.43 -12.39
C SER A 88 -13.69 -33.94 -13.69
N TYR A 89 -13.35 -33.34 -14.83
CA TYR A 89 -13.89 -33.70 -16.16
C TYR A 89 -12.85 -34.32 -17.10
N THR A 90 -11.71 -34.77 -16.56
CA THR A 90 -10.62 -35.39 -17.35
C THR A 90 -10.82 -36.88 -17.64
N ASP A 91 -11.88 -37.50 -17.10
CA ASP A 91 -12.25 -38.87 -17.45
C ASP A 91 -12.96 -38.92 -18.82
N TYR A 92 -12.39 -39.68 -19.75
CA TYR A 92 -12.90 -39.84 -21.12
C TYR A 92 -13.69 -41.15 -21.32
N SER A 93 -13.92 -41.93 -20.25
CA SER A 93 -14.68 -43.18 -20.31
C SER A 93 -16.19 -42.96 -20.17
N GLY A 94 -16.99 -43.95 -20.58
CA GLY A 94 -18.45 -43.93 -20.42
C GLY A 94 -19.22 -43.92 -21.75
N ASN A 95 -20.54 -43.81 -21.64
CA ASN A 95 -21.44 -43.79 -22.80
C ASN A 95 -21.57 -42.37 -23.39
N LYS A 96 -22.16 -42.28 -24.59
CA LYS A 96 -22.37 -41.00 -25.29
C LYS A 96 -23.03 -39.93 -24.42
N ALA A 97 -24.04 -40.28 -23.64
CA ALA A 97 -24.76 -39.33 -22.78
C ALA A 97 -23.86 -38.78 -21.67
N ALA A 98 -23.05 -39.63 -21.03
CA ALA A 98 -22.09 -39.20 -20.01
C ALA A 98 -21.03 -38.25 -20.59
N LEU A 99 -20.50 -38.56 -21.78
CA LEU A 99 -19.53 -37.72 -22.47
C LEU A 99 -20.13 -36.35 -22.87
N GLN A 100 -21.38 -36.34 -23.36
CA GLN A 100 -22.08 -35.09 -23.69
C GLN A 100 -22.32 -34.22 -22.44
N ALA A 101 -22.71 -34.82 -21.32
CA ALA A 101 -22.89 -34.09 -20.06
C ALA A 101 -21.57 -33.45 -19.59
N ARG A 102 -20.45 -34.15 -19.70
CA ARG A 102 -19.11 -33.59 -19.39
C ARG A 102 -18.72 -32.47 -20.34
N LEU A 103 -18.97 -32.63 -21.64
CA LEU A 103 -18.69 -31.58 -22.63
C LEU A 103 -19.43 -30.28 -22.28
N VAL A 104 -20.71 -30.35 -21.92
CA VAL A 104 -21.48 -29.17 -21.48
C VAL A 104 -20.80 -28.49 -20.30
N ARG A 105 -20.32 -29.25 -19.30
CA ARG A 105 -19.61 -28.68 -18.14
C ARG A 105 -18.29 -28.00 -18.51
N VAL A 106 -17.55 -28.55 -19.46
CA VAL A 106 -16.30 -27.94 -19.95
C VAL A 106 -16.60 -26.65 -20.72
N VAL A 107 -17.66 -26.63 -21.54
CA VAL A 107 -18.12 -25.42 -22.24
C VAL A 107 -18.56 -24.34 -21.24
N GLU A 108 -19.28 -24.71 -20.17
CA GLU A 108 -19.62 -23.75 -19.09
C GLU A 108 -18.39 -23.13 -18.42
N ILE A 109 -17.29 -23.89 -18.26
CA ILE A 109 -16.03 -23.37 -17.72
C ILE A 109 -15.39 -22.40 -18.72
N GLN A 110 -15.40 -22.76 -20.01
CA GLN A 110 -14.88 -21.91 -21.09
C GLN A 110 -15.65 -20.58 -21.17
N ASP A 111 -16.98 -20.63 -21.13
CA ASP A 111 -17.84 -19.44 -21.19
C ASP A 111 -17.65 -18.53 -19.97
N GLY A 112 -17.22 -19.09 -18.84
CA GLY A 112 -16.88 -18.35 -17.62
C GLY A 112 -15.53 -17.63 -17.65
N GLN A 113 -14.68 -17.86 -18.65
CA GLN A 113 -13.31 -17.30 -18.69
C GLN A 113 -13.26 -15.77 -18.63
N GLY A 114 -14.30 -15.08 -19.13
CA GLY A 114 -14.40 -13.62 -19.07
C GLY A 114 -14.37 -13.05 -17.65
N GLU A 115 -14.80 -13.82 -16.63
CA GLU A 115 -14.64 -13.40 -15.23
C GLU A 115 -13.16 -13.32 -14.83
N GLY A 116 -12.37 -14.31 -15.24
CA GLY A 116 -10.92 -14.34 -15.01
C GLY A 116 -10.21 -13.18 -15.69
N GLU A 117 -10.53 -12.92 -16.96
CA GLU A 117 -9.99 -11.78 -17.72
C GLU A 117 -10.32 -10.44 -17.05
N HIS A 118 -11.55 -10.29 -16.56
CA HIS A 118 -11.94 -9.10 -15.83
C HIS A 118 -11.14 -8.92 -14.53
N LYS A 119 -11.00 -9.98 -13.71
CA LYS A 119 -10.19 -9.94 -12.48
C LYS A 119 -8.74 -9.55 -12.77
N LEU A 120 -8.14 -10.12 -13.82
CA LEU A 120 -6.77 -9.80 -14.24
C LEU A 120 -6.65 -8.34 -14.70
N THR A 121 -7.61 -7.86 -15.48
CA THR A 121 -7.65 -6.46 -15.94
C THR A 121 -7.74 -5.49 -14.77
N VAL A 122 -8.57 -5.77 -13.76
CA VAL A 122 -8.69 -4.94 -12.56
C VAL A 122 -7.37 -4.93 -11.77
N LEU A 123 -6.70 -6.08 -11.65
CA LEU A 123 -5.39 -6.19 -11.00
C LEU A 123 -4.30 -5.38 -11.75
N GLU A 124 -4.23 -5.50 -13.07
CA GLU A 124 -3.32 -4.72 -13.91
C GLU A 124 -3.55 -3.22 -13.78
N GLU A 125 -4.81 -2.80 -13.85
CA GLU A 125 -5.19 -1.39 -13.78
C GLU A 125 -4.85 -0.82 -12.40
N HIS A 126 -5.04 -1.58 -11.33
CA HIS A 126 -4.62 -1.17 -9.99
C HIS A 126 -3.11 -0.89 -9.92
N VAL A 127 -2.26 -1.71 -10.55
CA VAL A 127 -0.81 -1.47 -10.63
C VAL A 127 -0.51 -0.20 -11.43
N LYS A 128 -1.12 -0.05 -12.61
CA LYS A 128 -0.93 1.12 -13.49
C LYS A 128 -1.32 2.44 -12.81
N GLN A 129 -2.47 2.48 -12.15
CA GLN A 129 -2.97 3.68 -11.47
C GLN A 129 -2.09 4.11 -10.31
N ASN A 130 -1.44 3.15 -9.63
CA ASN A 130 -0.62 3.42 -8.45
C ASN A 130 0.88 3.53 -8.74
N ALA A 131 1.32 3.30 -9.99
CA ALA A 131 2.73 3.33 -10.39
C ALA A 131 3.48 4.59 -9.92
N SER A 132 2.87 5.77 -10.09
CA SER A 132 3.47 7.05 -9.69
C SER A 132 3.63 7.24 -8.18
N SER A 133 2.88 6.49 -7.37
CA SER A 133 2.93 6.55 -5.91
C SER A 133 3.82 5.45 -5.31
N LEU A 134 4.20 4.45 -6.10
CA LEU A 134 5.00 3.31 -5.64
C LEU A 134 6.50 3.59 -5.74
N PRO A 135 7.31 3.03 -4.83
CA PRO A 135 8.74 2.94 -5.04
C PRO A 135 9.06 2.10 -6.30
N PRO A 136 10.11 2.44 -7.09
CA PRO A 136 10.40 1.74 -8.35
C PRO A 136 10.53 0.22 -8.20
N ARG A 137 11.21 -0.25 -7.16
CA ARG A 137 11.36 -1.69 -6.88
C ARG A 137 10.04 -2.39 -6.59
N SER A 138 9.13 -1.70 -5.91
CA SER A 138 7.81 -2.23 -5.58
C SER A 138 6.92 -2.30 -6.81
N GLN A 139 6.98 -1.28 -7.66
CA GLN A 139 6.31 -1.28 -8.96
C GLN A 139 6.79 -2.43 -9.83
N GLU A 140 8.12 -2.57 -10.03
CA GLU A 140 8.71 -3.66 -10.82
C GLU A 140 8.30 -5.05 -10.28
N SER A 141 8.25 -5.21 -8.96
CA SER A 141 7.80 -6.47 -8.35
C SER A 141 6.33 -6.75 -8.66
N MET A 142 5.44 -5.77 -8.49
CA MET A 142 4.02 -5.93 -8.78
C MET A 142 3.78 -6.23 -10.26
N GLU A 143 4.44 -5.51 -11.16
CA GLU A 143 4.33 -5.74 -12.61
C GLU A 143 4.81 -7.15 -13.00
N ARG A 144 5.94 -7.59 -12.44
CA ARG A 144 6.43 -8.95 -12.65
C ARG A 144 5.47 -10.00 -12.10
N ASP A 145 4.91 -9.77 -10.92
CA ASP A 145 3.99 -10.72 -10.29
C ASP A 145 2.72 -10.85 -11.12
N VAL A 146 2.17 -9.74 -11.64
CA VAL A 146 1.02 -9.75 -12.55
C VAL A 146 1.34 -10.46 -13.87
N SER A 147 2.53 -10.24 -14.43
CA SER A 147 2.95 -10.90 -15.68
C SER A 147 3.16 -12.41 -15.54
N ASN A 148 3.25 -12.94 -14.32
CA ASN A 148 3.49 -14.37 -14.05
C ASN A 148 2.22 -15.13 -13.63
N LEU A 149 1.06 -14.47 -13.62
CA LEU A 149 -0.26 -15.03 -13.28
C LEU A 149 -1.00 -15.55 -14.51
#